data_AF-A0A0F9B2G0-F1
#
_entry.id   AF-A0A0F9B2G0-F1
#
_cell.length_a   1.000
_cell.length_b   1.000
_cell.length_c   1.000
_cell.angle_alpha   90.00
_cell.angle_beta   90.00
_cell.angle_gamma   90.00
#
_symmetry.space_group_name_H-M   'P 1'
#
loop_
_entity.id
_entity.type
_entity.pdbx_description
1 polymer ?
#
loop_
_entity_poly.entity_id
_entity_poly.type
_entity_poly.pdbx_seq_one_letter_code
_entity_poly.pdbx_strand_id
1 'polypeptide(L)'
;MTPSGDPGEPPKRRPGRKRGCVKTGGRARGTPNRSTVQTRDRIQALADPIAFLADVMAGKRMVAAAEPGDVKKTWCYPTLAQRVQAGETLLRKLLPDLRAQELTGKDGAPVGLTLLNFLRGLPE
;
A
#
# COMPACT_ATOMS: atom_id res chain seq x y z
N MET A 1 -18.21 -57.83 -21.69
CA MET A 1 -18.13 -56.43 -22.15
C MET A 1 -17.67 -55.57 -20.99
N THR A 2 -16.37 -55.29 -20.92
CA THR A 2 -15.77 -54.39 -19.93
C THR A 2 -15.74 -52.97 -20.52
N PRO A 3 -16.20 -51.92 -19.83
CA PRO A 3 -16.00 -50.57 -20.30
C PRO A 3 -14.55 -50.17 -19.99
N SER A 4 -13.78 -49.99 -21.06
CA SER A 4 -12.46 -49.37 -21.09
C SER A 4 -12.57 -47.89 -20.67
N GLY A 5 -12.15 -47.56 -19.46
CA GLY A 5 -11.94 -46.17 -19.03
C GLY A 5 -10.49 -45.75 -19.24
N ASP A 6 -10.26 -44.72 -20.05
CA ASP A 6 -8.94 -44.12 -20.32
C ASP A 6 -8.28 -43.59 -19.03
N PRO A 7 -6.97 -43.84 -18.78
CA PRO A 7 -6.31 -43.55 -17.50
C PRO A 7 -5.89 -42.08 -17.31
N GLY A 8 -6.42 -41.13 -18.08
CA GLY A 8 -5.88 -39.76 -18.17
C GLY A 8 -6.81 -38.59 -17.86
N GLU A 9 -8.11 -38.79 -17.63
CA GLU A 9 -9.04 -37.66 -17.52
C GLU A 9 -9.13 -37.15 -16.07
N PRO A 10 -8.78 -35.88 -15.78
CA PRO A 10 -8.92 -35.32 -14.44
C PRO A 10 -10.41 -35.29 -14.04
N PRO A 11 -10.75 -35.60 -12.78
CA PRO A 11 -12.14 -35.71 -12.35
C PRO A 11 -12.90 -34.40 -12.59
N LYS A 12 -14.02 -34.50 -13.31
CA LYS A 12 -14.94 -33.36 -13.55
C LYS A 12 -15.36 -32.77 -12.21
N ARG A 13 -15.09 -31.47 -12.00
CA ARG A 13 -15.51 -30.74 -10.80
C ARG A 13 -17.03 -30.82 -10.65
N ARG A 14 -17.49 -31.11 -9.43
CA ARG A 14 -18.93 -31.18 -9.14
C ARG A 14 -19.60 -29.85 -9.50
N PRO A 15 -20.85 -29.87 -9.99
CA PRO A 15 -21.60 -28.66 -10.30
C PRO A 15 -21.59 -27.71 -9.10
N GLY A 16 -21.31 -26.43 -9.38
CA GLY A 16 -21.38 -25.39 -8.37
C GLY A 16 -22.76 -25.31 -7.72
N ARG A 17 -22.84 -24.58 -6.61
CA ARG A 17 -24.09 -24.44 -5.84
C ARG A 17 -25.25 -23.96 -6.74
N LYS A 18 -26.45 -24.52 -6.52
CA LYS A 18 -27.68 -24.15 -7.24
C LYS A 18 -27.88 -22.63 -7.19
N ARG A 19 -28.26 -22.04 -8.34
CA ARG A 19 -28.60 -20.61 -8.45
C ARG A 19 -29.74 -20.26 -7.48
N GLY A 20 -29.65 -19.12 -6.81
CA GLY A 20 -30.67 -18.61 -5.89
C GLY A 20 -30.48 -18.95 -4.41
N CYS A 21 -29.52 -19.80 -4.03
CA CYS A 21 -29.28 -20.08 -2.61
C CYS A 21 -28.46 -18.96 -1.93
N VAL A 22 -28.85 -18.55 -0.71
CA VAL A 22 -28.17 -17.55 0.13
C VAL A 22 -26.73 -17.92 0.43
N LYS A 23 -25.74 -17.07 0.15
CA LYS A 23 -24.30 -17.39 0.32
C LYS A 23 -24.00 -17.73 1.80
N THR A 24 -23.81 -19.02 2.11
CA THR A 24 -23.54 -19.53 3.47
C THR A 24 -22.05 -19.65 3.80
N GLY A 25 -21.17 -18.99 3.03
CA GLY A 25 -19.73 -19.07 3.25
C GLY A 25 -18.93 -18.02 2.50
N GLY A 26 -17.77 -17.66 3.05
CA GLY A 26 -16.87 -16.63 2.55
C GLY A 26 -16.34 -15.76 3.68
N ARG A 27 -15.30 -14.98 3.41
CA ARG A 27 -14.81 -13.99 4.37
C ARG A 27 -15.86 -12.89 4.56
N ALA A 28 -15.97 -12.36 5.77
CA ALA A 28 -16.85 -11.22 6.02
C ALA A 28 -16.42 -10.03 5.16
N ARG A 29 -17.39 -9.22 4.75
CA ARG A 29 -17.12 -8.02 3.96
C ARG A 29 -16.26 -7.07 4.80
N GLY A 30 -15.13 -6.65 4.24
CA GLY A 30 -14.16 -5.81 4.94
C GLY A 30 -13.09 -6.56 5.73
N THR A 31 -13.13 -7.90 5.80
CA THR A 31 -12.02 -8.68 6.38
C THR A 31 -10.75 -8.45 5.54
N PRO A 32 -9.68 -7.88 6.13
CA PRO A 32 -8.43 -7.64 5.42
C PRO A 32 -7.86 -8.93 4.84
N ASN A 33 -7.21 -8.84 3.68
CA ASN A 33 -6.60 -10.02 3.09
C ASN A 33 -5.37 -10.43 3.90
N ARG A 34 -5.31 -11.67 4.37
CA ARG A 34 -4.21 -12.17 5.23
C ARG A 34 -2.83 -11.91 4.60
N SER A 35 -2.70 -12.07 3.29
CA SER A 35 -1.46 -11.78 2.56
C SER A 35 -1.06 -10.30 2.67
N THR A 36 -2.02 -9.38 2.47
CA THR A 36 -1.74 -7.94 2.54
C THR A 36 -1.32 -7.48 3.93
N VAL A 37 -1.92 -8.05 4.98
CA VAL A 37 -1.53 -7.76 6.37
C VAL A 37 -0.12 -8.27 6.63
N GLN A 38 0.19 -9.52 6.29
CA GLN A 38 1.52 -10.09 6.48
C GLN A 38 2.63 -9.33 5.73
N THR A 39 2.34 -8.88 4.51
CA THR A 39 3.29 -8.04 3.77
C THR A 39 3.49 -6.69 4.44
N ARG A 40 2.42 -6.06 4.93
CA ARG A 40 2.50 -4.80 5.68
C ARG A 40 3.35 -4.94 6.93
N ASP A 41 3.10 -6.00 7.71
CA ASP A 41 3.83 -6.27 8.95
C ASP A 41 5.31 -6.52 8.68
N ARG A 42 5.64 -7.27 7.61
CA ARG A 42 7.04 -7.47 7.19
C ARG A 42 7.72 -6.18 6.78
N ILE A 43 7.03 -5.34 6.01
CA ILE A 43 7.59 -4.05 5.60
C ILE A 43 7.85 -3.19 6.83
N GLN A 44 6.91 -3.11 7.77
CA GLN A 44 7.08 -2.34 9.01
C GLN A 44 8.20 -2.88 9.91
N ALA A 45 8.39 -4.20 9.96
CA ALA A 45 9.39 -4.83 10.82
C ALA A 45 10.80 -4.81 10.22
N LEU A 46 10.94 -4.86 8.90
CA LEU A 46 12.22 -5.09 8.22
C LEU A 46 12.72 -3.89 7.41
N ALA A 47 11.86 -2.93 7.08
CA ALA A 47 12.19 -1.83 6.20
C ALA A 47 11.68 -0.50 6.73
N ASP A 48 12.45 0.56 6.48
CA ASP A 48 11.97 1.93 6.62
C ASP A 48 11.73 2.52 5.22
N PRO A 49 10.50 2.41 4.69
CA PRO A 49 10.20 2.90 3.35
C PRO A 49 10.24 4.43 3.26
N ILE A 50 10.02 5.15 4.36
CA ILE A 50 10.05 6.63 4.36
C ILE A 50 11.50 7.08 4.31
N ALA A 51 12.36 6.52 5.16
CA ALA A 51 13.79 6.83 5.14
C ALA A 51 14.42 6.48 3.79
N PHE A 52 14.06 5.32 3.20
CA PHE A 52 14.52 4.94 1.88
C PHE A 52 14.17 5.99 0.82
N LEU A 53 12.92 6.45 0.77
CA LEU A 53 12.50 7.48 -0.18
C LEU A 53 13.21 8.82 0.07
N ALA A 54 13.44 9.18 1.34
CA ALA A 54 14.18 10.40 1.70
C ALA A 54 15.64 10.31 1.23
N ASP A 55 16.27 9.15 1.38
CA ASP A 55 17.63 8.88 0.91
C ASP A 55 17.74 8.94 -0.62
N VAL A 56 16.77 8.37 -1.34
CA VAL A 56 16.65 8.51 -2.79
C VAL A 56 16.53 9.98 -3.17
N MET A 57 15.59 10.72 -2.59
CA MET A 57 15.36 12.14 -2.88
C MET A 57 16.62 13.00 -2.63
N ALA A 58 17.33 12.72 -1.55
CA ALA A 58 18.59 13.39 -1.20
C ALA A 58 19.75 13.06 -2.17
N GLY A 59 19.60 12.03 -3.01
CA GLY A 59 20.65 11.61 -3.94
C GLY A 59 21.73 10.75 -3.30
N LYS A 60 21.44 10.10 -2.17
CA LYS A 60 22.42 9.27 -1.47
C LYS A 60 22.81 8.05 -2.31
N ARG A 61 24.05 7.59 -2.12
CA ARG A 61 24.56 6.37 -2.76
C ARG A 61 23.79 5.16 -2.24
N MET A 62 23.26 4.34 -3.15
CA MET A 62 22.44 3.18 -2.81
C MET A 62 23.04 1.89 -3.32
N VAL A 63 22.70 0.78 -2.66
CA VAL A 63 23.03 -0.56 -3.13
C VAL A 63 21.86 -1.10 -3.93
N ALA A 64 22.10 -1.43 -5.19
CA ALA A 64 21.11 -2.06 -6.06
C ALA A 64 21.67 -3.33 -6.70
N ALA A 65 20.79 -4.28 -7.00
CA ALA A 65 21.12 -5.35 -7.93
C ALA A 65 21.06 -4.80 -9.36
N ALA A 66 21.91 -5.29 -10.26
CA ALA A 66 21.88 -4.87 -11.67
C ALA A 66 20.57 -5.30 -12.35
N GLU A 67 20.09 -6.50 -12.02
CA GLU A 67 18.83 -7.07 -12.49
C GLU A 67 18.02 -7.70 -11.34
N PRO A 68 16.70 -7.88 -11.52
CA PRO A 68 15.87 -8.57 -10.54
C PRO A 68 16.35 -10.00 -10.30
N GLY A 69 16.67 -10.33 -9.05
CA GLY A 69 17.14 -11.66 -8.65
C GLY A 69 18.65 -11.85 -8.73
N ASP A 70 19.39 -10.84 -9.21
CA ASP A 70 20.85 -10.88 -9.18
C ASP A 70 21.37 -10.73 -7.74
N VAL A 71 22.36 -11.56 -7.40
CA VAL A 71 23.03 -11.55 -6.10
C VAL A 71 24.09 -10.46 -6.05
N LYS A 72 24.61 -10.06 -7.21
CA LYS A 72 25.66 -9.04 -7.31
C LYS A 72 25.09 -7.66 -7.03
N LYS A 73 25.47 -7.14 -5.87
CA LYS A 73 25.11 -5.80 -5.42
C LYS A 73 26.13 -4.78 -5.93
N THR A 74 25.64 -3.76 -6.62
CA THR A 74 26.45 -2.66 -7.15
C THR A 74 25.98 -1.35 -6.54
N TRP A 75 26.92 -0.44 -6.31
CA TRP A 75 26.60 0.90 -5.86
C TRP A 75 26.09 1.74 -7.04
N CYS A 76 24.96 2.41 -6.85
CA CYS A 76 24.41 3.35 -7.81
C CYS A 76 24.00 4.65 -7.13
N TYR A 77 23.86 5.71 -7.93
CA TYR A 77 23.26 6.95 -7.51
C TYR A 77 21.91 7.11 -8.24
N PRO A 78 20.87 7.59 -7.55
CA PRO A 78 19.58 7.79 -8.17
C PRO A 78 19.65 8.94 -9.19
N THR A 79 18.98 8.77 -10.31
CA THR A 79 18.87 9.78 -11.36
C THR A 79 17.96 10.93 -10.91
N LEU A 80 18.06 12.10 -11.54
CA LEU A 80 17.19 13.24 -11.21
C LEU A 80 15.70 12.88 -11.29
N ALA A 81 15.30 12.12 -12.31
CA ALA A 81 13.92 11.65 -12.47
C ALA A 81 13.45 10.78 -11.29
N GLN A 82 14.31 9.87 -10.82
CA GLN A 82 14.01 9.03 -9.65
C GLN A 82 13.87 9.85 -8.37
N ARG A 83 14.69 10.90 -8.22
CA ARG A 83 14.62 11.82 -7.07
C ARG A 83 13.31 12.61 -7.04
N VAL A 84 12.89 13.13 -8.19
CA VAL A 84 11.60 13.84 -8.34
C VAL A 84 10.44 12.91 -8.02
N GLN A 85 10.44 11.70 -8.58
CA GLN A 85 9.39 10.71 -8.33
C GLN A 85 9.32 10.29 -6.85
N ALA A 86 10.46 10.13 -6.19
CA ALA A 86 10.52 9.86 -4.75
C ALA A 86 9.93 11.02 -3.94
N GLY A 87 10.25 12.27 -4.30
CA GLY A 87 9.69 13.46 -3.68
C GLY A 87 8.18 13.55 -3.83
N GLU A 88 7.65 13.35 -5.04
CA GLU A 88 6.20 13.31 -5.28
C GLU A 88 5.51 12.22 -4.45
N THR A 89 6.13 11.05 -4.37
CA THR A 89 5.59 9.92 -3.60
C THR A 89 5.55 10.25 -2.12
N LEU A 90 6.62 10.84 -1.56
CA LEU A 90 6.66 11.31 -0.18
C LEU A 90 5.59 12.37 0.08
N LEU A 91 5.49 13.38 -0.78
CA LEU A 91 4.51 14.45 -0.63
C LEU A 91 3.08 13.91 -0.57
N ARG A 92 2.71 12.96 -1.45
CA ARG A 92 1.38 12.31 -1.42
C ARG A 92 1.12 11.47 -0.16
N LYS A 93 2.15 11.08 0.58
CA LYS A 93 2.01 10.30 1.81
C LYS A 93 2.02 11.17 3.06
N LEU A 94 2.77 12.27 3.05
CA LEU A 94 2.92 13.18 4.17
C LEU A 94 1.81 14.24 4.20
N LEU A 95 1.52 14.82 3.04
CA LEU A 95 0.39 15.70 2.90
C LEU A 95 -0.81 14.81 2.60
N PRO A 96 -1.86 14.77 3.44
CA PRO A 96 -3.14 14.28 2.97
C PRO A 96 -3.43 15.05 1.68
N ASP A 97 -3.80 14.36 0.59
CA ASP A 97 -4.29 15.02 -0.62
C ASP A 97 -5.19 16.16 -0.13
N LEU A 98 -4.82 17.41 -0.47
CA LEU A 98 -5.58 18.62 -0.14
C LEU A 98 -6.91 18.54 -0.88
N ARG A 99 -7.75 17.61 -0.44
CA ARG A 99 -9.17 17.58 -0.70
C ARG A 99 -9.69 18.57 0.33
N ALA A 100 -10.23 19.68 -0.14
CA ALA A 100 -10.99 20.57 0.71
C ALA A 100 -12.01 19.71 1.47
N GLN A 101 -11.71 19.40 2.73
CA GLN A 101 -12.66 18.81 3.63
C GLN A 101 -13.41 19.99 4.20
N GLU A 102 -14.60 20.22 3.68
CA GLU A 102 -15.57 21.08 4.34
C GLU A 102 -15.86 20.43 5.69
N LEU A 103 -15.25 20.97 6.75
CA LEU A 103 -15.57 20.58 8.11
C LEU A 103 -16.95 21.15 8.42
N THR A 104 -17.96 20.33 8.13
CA THR A 104 -19.34 20.60 8.50
C THR A 104 -19.54 20.20 9.96
N GLY A 105 -19.95 21.14 10.81
CA GLY A 105 -20.36 20.88 12.18
C GLY A 105 -21.60 19.99 12.25
N LYS A 106 -21.99 19.60 13.47
CA LYS A 106 -23.05 18.63 13.77
C LYS A 106 -24.41 18.92 13.08
N ASP A 107 -24.62 20.15 12.60
CA ASP A 107 -25.87 20.62 12.00
C ASP A 107 -25.70 21.36 10.65
N GLY A 108 -24.62 21.14 9.90
CA GLY A 108 -24.42 21.89 8.65
C GLY A 108 -23.62 23.19 8.81
N ALA A 109 -23.39 23.63 10.05
CA ALA A 109 -22.71 24.89 10.33
C ALA A 109 -21.20 24.82 10.04
N PRO A 110 -20.57 25.85 9.46
CA PRO A 110 -19.14 25.86 9.21
C PRO A 110 -18.35 25.85 10.54
N VAL A 111 -17.33 24.99 10.62
CA VAL A 111 -16.40 24.97 11.76
C VAL A 111 -15.44 26.16 11.64
N GLY A 112 -15.66 27.20 12.44
CA GLY A 112 -14.72 28.31 12.59
C GLY A 112 -13.50 27.88 13.42
N LEU A 113 -12.37 27.66 12.76
CA LEU A 113 -11.11 27.36 13.43
C LEU A 113 -10.41 28.68 13.80
N THR A 114 -10.70 29.19 14.99
CA THR A 114 -10.02 30.39 15.51
C THR A 114 -8.65 29.99 16.03
N LEU A 115 -7.59 30.28 15.28
CA LEU A 115 -6.20 30.11 15.72
C LEU A 115 -5.87 31.15 16.79
N LEU A 116 -6.28 30.90 18.03
CA LEU A 116 -5.84 31.67 19.19
C LEU A 116 -4.48 31.14 19.66
N ASN A 117 -3.45 31.91 19.35
CA ASN A 117 -2.10 31.93 19.95
C ASN A 117 -1.11 30.83 19.52
N PHE A 118 -0.32 31.12 18.47
CA PHE A 118 1.00 30.51 18.24
C PHE A 118 2.16 31.52 18.36
N LEU A 119 1.92 32.76 18.81
CA LEU A 119 2.92 33.82 18.93
C LEU A 119 3.13 34.29 20.40
N ARG A 120 3.51 33.36 21.29
CA ARG A 120 3.98 33.71 22.66
C ARG A 120 5.25 32.94 23.06
N GLY A 121 6.21 32.81 22.14
CA GLY A 121 7.41 32.01 22.42
C GLY A 121 8.69 32.43 21.68
N LEU A 122 8.85 33.70 21.31
CA LEU A 122 10.16 34.22 20.89
C LEU A 122 10.78 34.98 22.08
N PRO A 123 11.90 34.50 22.66
CA PRO A 123 12.71 35.31 23.57
C PRO A 123 13.44 36.41 22.78
N GLU A 124 13.52 37.60 23.37
CA GLU A 124 14.24 38.77 22.85
C GLU A 124 15.76 38.56 22.73
#